data_AF-U2RNF6-F1
#
_entry.id   AF-U2RNF6-F1
#
_cell.length_a   1.000
_cell.length_b   1.000
_cell.length_c   1.000
_cell.angle_alpha   90.00
_cell.angle_beta   90.00
_cell.angle_gamma   90.00
#
_symmetry.space_group_name_H-M   'P 1'
#
loop_
_entity.id
_entity.type
_entity.pdbx_description
1 polymer ?
#
loop_
_entity_poly.entity_id
_entity_poly.type
_entity_poly.pdbx_seq_one_letter_code
_entity_poly.pdbx_strand_id
1 'polypeptide(L)' 'MTTIGLIGSGHIGSQLARLAVAHGYSVVLSNSRGPETLSDLVAELGPQARAATPAE' A
#
# COMPACT_ATOMS: atom_id res chain seq x y z
N MET A 1 8.48 -1.09 14.61
CA MET A 1 8.29 -1.16 13.15
C MET A 1 7.21 -0.15 12.81
N THR A 2 7.50 0.85 11.97
CA THR A 2 6.55 1.94 11.68
C THR A 2 5.68 1.57 10.48
N THR A 3 4.38 1.79 10.59
CA THR A 3 3.41 1.51 9.51
C THR A 3 3.00 2.82 8.84
N ILE A 4 3.03 2.85 7.50
CA ILE A 4 2.62 3.99 6.69
C ILE A 4 1.29 3.65 5.99
N GLY A 5 0.25 4.43 6.27
CA GLY A 5 -1.02 4.36 5.57
C GLY A 5 -1.06 5.29 4.36
N LEU A 6 -1.43 4.77 3.19
CA LEU A 6 -1.59 5.55 1.96
C LEU A 6 -3.05 5.51 1.51
N ILE A 7 -3.72 6.66 1.64
CA ILE A 7 -5.08 6.88 1.12
C ILE A 7 -4.96 7.42 -0.30
N GLY A 8 -5.21 6.54 -1.28
CA GLY A 8 -4.97 6.77 -2.69
C GLY A 8 -3.69 6.09 -3.19
N SER A 9 -3.86 5.04 -3.99
CA SER A 9 -2.75 4.22 -4.53
C SER A 9 -2.59 4.38 -6.04
N GLY A 10 -2.68 5.63 -6.52
CA GLY A 10 -2.44 5.97 -7.93
C GLY A 10 -0.96 6.00 -8.29
N HIS A 11 -0.61 6.82 -9.30
CA HIS A 11 0.76 6.94 -9.79
C HIS A 11 1.75 7.30 -8.65
N ILE A 12 1.40 8.28 -7.81
CA ILE A 12 2.28 8.74 -6.72
C ILE A 12 2.26 7.75 -5.54
N GLY A 13 1.07 7.34 -5.08
CA GLY A 13 0.92 6.46 -3.93
C GLY A 13 1.66 5.13 -4.09
N SER A 14 1.65 4.55 -5.30
CA SER A 14 2.38 3.32 -5.57
C SER A 14 3.91 3.50 -5.52
N GLN A 15 4.45 4.62 -6.00
CA GLN A 15 5.90 4.91 -5.89
C GLN A 15 6.33 5.12 -4.44
N LEU A 16 5.52 5.83 -3.65
CA LEU A 16 5.78 5.99 -2.22
C LEU A 16 5.74 4.66 -1.48
N ALA A 17 4.81 3.77 -1.83
CA ALA A 17 4.73 2.43 -1.26
C ALA A 17 6.00 1.60 -1.54
N ARG A 18 6.50 1.64 -2.78
CA ARG A 18 7.75 0.97 -3.17
C ARG A 18 8.94 1.47 -2.36
N LEU A 19 9.09 2.80 -2.24
CA LEU A 19 10.16 3.40 -1.44
C LEU A 19 10.03 3.04 0.04
N ALA A 20 8.82 3.09 0.59
CA ALA A 20 8.57 2.75 1.98
C ALA A 20 8.96 1.30 2.30
N VAL A 21 8.53 0.35 1.47
CA VAL A 21 8.91 -1.07 1.61
C VAL A 21 10.42 -1.25 1.46
N ALA A 22 11.06 -0.59 0.48
CA ALA A 22 12.51 -0.65 0.30
C ALA A 22 13.32 -0.15 1.52
N HIS A 23 12.73 0.73 2.33
CA HIS A 23 13.30 1.22 3.59
C HIS A 23 12.84 0.44 4.83
N GLY A 24 12.16 -0.70 4.64
CA GLY A 24 11.75 -1.60 5.72
C GLY A 24 10.48 -1.17 6.47
N TYR A 25 9.72 -0.22 5.94
CA TYR A 25 8.42 0.16 6.51
C TYR A 25 7.33 -0.83 6.09
N SER A 26 6.35 -1.05 6.97
CA SER A 26 5.11 -1.71 6.61
C SER A 26 4.16 -0.72 5.97
N VAL A 27 3.47 -1.10 4.90
CA VAL A 27 2.59 -0.22 4.14
C VAL A 27 1.16 -0.77 4.13
N VAL A 28 0.20 0.09 4.43
CA VAL A 28 -1.23 -0.18 4.26
C VAL A 28 -1.75 0.71 3.15
N LEU A 29 -2.30 0.12 2.11
CA LEU A 29 -2.80 0.80 0.92
C LEU A 29 -4.33 0.80 0.91
N SER A 30 -4.93 1.94 0.60
CA SER A 30 -6.37 2.06 0.41
C SER A 30 -6.68 2.94 -0.80
N ASN A 31 -7.80 2.67 -1.47
CA ASN A 31 -8.32 3.51 -2.53
C ASN A 31 -9.87 3.46 -2.55
N SER A 32 -10.50 4.35 -3.32
CA SER A 32 -11.96 4.43 -3.43
C SER A 32 -12.62 3.29 -4.23
N ARG A 33 -11.82 2.45 -4.90
CA ARG A 33 -12.27 1.37 -5.78
C ARG A 33 -12.26 -0.01 -5.12
N GLY A 34 -11.85 -0.09 -3.85
CA GLY A 34 -11.80 -1.34 -3.08
C GLY A 34 -10.39 -1.96 -3.01
N PRO A 35 -10.06 -2.64 -1.90
CA PRO A 35 -8.74 -3.25 -1.67
C PRO A 35 -8.35 -4.31 -2.71
N GLU A 36 -9.31 -4.99 -3.31
CA GLU A 36 -9.12 -5.98 -4.38
C GLU A 36 -8.48 -5.38 -5.63
N THR A 37 -8.69 -4.09 -5.90
CA THR A 37 -8.06 -3.40 -7.04
C THR A 37 -6.55 -3.15 -6.84
N LEU A 38 -6.02 -3.46 -5.65
CA LEU A 38 -4.63 -3.28 -5.27
C LEU A 38 -3.87 -4.60 -5.19
N SER A 39 -4.49 -5.74 -5.51
CA SER A 39 -3.88 -7.07 -5.35
C SER A 39 -2.55 -7.20 -6.08
N ASP A 40 -2.44 -6.71 -7.32
CA ASP A 40 -1.19 -6.75 -8.09
C ASP A 40 -0.08 -5.92 -7.43
N LEU A 41 -0.42 -4.73 -6.93
CA LEU A 41 0.53 -3.85 -6.25
C LEU A 41 0.98 -4.46 -4.92
N VAL A 42 0.08 -5.06 -4.15
CA VAL A 42 0.42 -5.77 -2.90
C VAL A 42 1.31 -6.97 -3.19
N ALA A 43 1.01 -7.74 -4.24
CA ALA A 43 1.84 -8.87 -4.65
C ALA A 43 3.25 -8.42 -5.05
N GLU A 44 3.37 -7.31 -5.77
CA GLU A 44 4.66 -6.71 -6.13
C GLU A 44 5.48 -6.26 -4.90
N LEU A 45 4.82 -5.60 -3.95
CA LEU A 45 5.46 -5.08 -2.74
C LEU A 45 5.78 -6.17 -1.70
N GLY A 46 5.14 -7.33 -1.82
CA GLY A 46 5.42 -8.49 -0.98
C GLY A 46 4.91 -8.35 0.46
N PRO A 47 5.50 -9.07 1.42
CA PRO A 47 4.91 -9.31 2.74
C PRO A 47 4.82 -8.08 3.64
N GLN A 48 5.49 -6.98 3.27
CA GLN A 48 5.45 -5.72 4.01
C GLN A 48 4.28 -4.82 3.60
N ALA A 49 3.51 -5.20 2.58
CA ALA A 49 2.35 -4.45 2.13
C ALA A 49 1.05 -5.24 2.29
N ARG A 50 -0.03 -4.51 2.57
CA ARG A 50 -1.41 -5.04 2.49
C ARG A 50 -2.38 -3.99 1.97
N ALA A 51 -3.44 -4.45 1.32
CA ALA A 51 -4.58 -3.60 0.98
C ALA A 51 -5.61 -3.59 2.13
N ALA A 52 -6.28 -2.46 2.30
CA ALA A 52 -7.32 -2.25 3.29
C ALA A 52 -8.38 -1.28 2.77
N THR A 53 -9.52 -1.24 3.44
CA THR A 53 -10.53 -0.19 3.26
C THR A 53 -10.10 1.07 4.02
N PRO A 54 -10.58 2.28 3.63
CA PRO A 54 -10.23 3.51 4.33
C PRO A 54 -10.64 3.57 5.82
N ALA A 55 -11.53 2.68 6.27
CA ALA A 55 -12.06 2.66 7.63
C ALA A 55 -11.22 1.80 8.60
N GLU A 56 -10.30 1.00 8.08
CA GLU A 56 -9.36 0.15 8.83
C GLU A 56 -8.03 0.86 9.08
#